data_AF-A0A9D6FAD3-F1
#
_entry.id   AF-A0A9D6FAD3-F1
#
_cell.length_a   1.000
_cell.length_b   1.000
_cell.length_c   1.000
_cell.angle_alpha   90.00
_cell.angle_beta   90.00
_cell.angle_gamma   90.00
#
_symmetry.space_group_name_H-M   'P 1'
#
loop_
_entity.id
_entity.type
_entity.pdbx_description
1 polymer ?
#
loop_
_entity_poly.entity_id
_entity_poly.type
_entity_poly.pdbx_seq_one_letter_code
_entity_poly.pdbx_strand_id
1 'polypeptide(L)'
;MKEDILEQVVDDYLQAKGYFTRHNVRFRPRKDHPDFSLKDDCVPSDIDVLGINPHRRGSSKVWVVSCKSWQAGFNVGAKLAELENDKIRSGRESWRFFRELMKPKWSQGFCDAVFRATGSRSFTYVTAVTRLSGDRVLWETNKGFRRALSGNPIRLITLSEMVSEILPGITKTPSSSDLGRTLQLLRAAGYIGDSKAGETG
;
A
#
# COMPACT_ATOMS: atom_id res chain seq x y z
N MET A 1 -16.37 -3.52 -11.81
CA MET A 1 -14.95 -3.90 -11.82
C MET A 1 -14.67 -4.51 -10.45
N LYS A 2 -14.15 -5.73 -10.39
CA LYS A 2 -13.87 -6.38 -9.11
C LYS A 2 -12.63 -5.71 -8.50
N GLU A 3 -12.68 -5.35 -7.22
CA GLU A 3 -11.51 -4.81 -6.49
C GLU A 3 -10.36 -5.82 -6.56
N ASP A 4 -9.13 -5.31 -6.63
CA ASP A 4 -7.95 -6.17 -6.64
C ASP A 4 -7.89 -6.97 -5.34
N ILE A 5 -7.60 -8.27 -5.41
CA ILE A 5 -7.57 -9.13 -4.22
C ILE A 5 -6.52 -8.63 -3.22
N LEU A 6 -5.41 -8.05 -3.67
CA LEU A 6 -4.41 -7.49 -2.77
C LEU A 6 -4.96 -6.29 -1.98
N GLU A 7 -5.85 -5.48 -2.57
CA GLU A 7 -6.53 -4.38 -1.87
C GLU A 7 -7.41 -4.91 -0.75
N GLN A 8 -8.16 -5.99 -0.99
CA GLN A 8 -8.96 -6.63 0.06
C GLN A 8 -8.09 -7.23 1.17
N VAL A 9 -6.96 -7.86 0.82
CA VAL A 9 -6.05 -8.37 1.85
C VAL A 9 -5.45 -7.24 2.69
N VAL A 10 -5.08 -6.12 2.06
CA VAL A 10 -4.60 -4.93 2.78
C VAL A 10 -5.68 -4.37 3.70
N ASP A 11 -6.93 -4.33 3.25
CA ASP A 11 -8.06 -3.88 4.04
C ASP A 11 -8.24 -4.72 5.31
N ASP A 12 -8.35 -6.03 5.13
CA ASP A 12 -8.51 -7.00 6.22
C ASP A 12 -7.31 -6.97 7.18
N TYR A 13 -6.10 -6.82 6.65
CA TYR A 13 -4.89 -6.62 7.42
C TYR A 13 -4.95 -5.37 8.32
N LEU A 14 -5.39 -4.25 7.75
CA LEU A 14 -5.51 -2.99 8.49
C LEU A 14 -6.64 -3.06 9.53
N GLN A 15 -7.79 -3.63 9.19
CA GLN A 15 -8.91 -3.81 10.11
C GLN A 15 -8.55 -4.74 11.27
N ALA A 16 -7.84 -5.85 11.03
CA ALA A 16 -7.32 -6.73 12.07
C ALA A 16 -6.37 -6.01 13.05
N LYS A 17 -5.76 -4.90 12.61
CA LYS A 17 -4.90 -4.03 13.43
C LYS A 17 -5.63 -2.81 14.01
N GLY A 18 -6.96 -2.76 13.90
CA GLY A 18 -7.82 -1.72 14.45
C GLY A 18 -7.86 -0.42 13.66
N TYR A 19 -7.54 -0.45 12.36
CA TYR A 19 -7.74 0.69 11.47
C TYR A 19 -9.15 0.68 10.89
N PHE A 20 -9.75 1.86 10.79
CA PHE A 20 -10.89 2.11 9.91
C PHE A 20 -10.37 2.44 8.52
N THR A 21 -10.94 1.82 7.49
CA THR A 21 -10.39 1.87 6.14
C THR A 21 -11.34 2.54 5.15
N ARG A 22 -10.75 3.04 4.07
CA ARG A 22 -11.45 3.58 2.91
C ARG A 22 -10.67 3.24 1.65
N HIS A 23 -11.37 2.76 0.64
CA HIS A 23 -10.79 2.41 -0.66
C HIS A 23 -10.89 3.56 -1.67
N ASN A 24 -10.05 3.50 -2.69
CA ASN A 24 -10.15 4.31 -3.92
C ASN A 24 -10.25 5.83 -3.64
N VAL A 25 -9.35 6.37 -2.82
CA VAL A 25 -9.33 7.80 -2.50
C VAL A 25 -8.66 8.56 -3.65
N ARG A 26 -9.49 9.17 -4.50
CA ARG A 26 -9.07 9.94 -5.68
C ARG A 26 -8.16 11.12 -5.34
N PHE A 27 -7.11 11.28 -6.13
CA PHE A 27 -6.23 12.44 -6.12
C PHE A 27 -5.77 12.81 -7.54
N ARG A 28 -5.48 14.10 -7.73
CA ARG A 28 -4.87 14.65 -8.93
C ARG A 28 -4.21 16.00 -8.62
N PRO A 29 -3.30 16.49 -9.48
CA PRO A 29 -2.76 17.83 -9.36
C PRO A 29 -3.85 18.90 -9.41
N ARG A 30 -3.58 20.06 -8.80
CA ARG A 30 -4.46 21.23 -8.94
C ARG A 30 -4.42 21.75 -10.37
N LYS A 31 -5.56 22.16 -10.91
CA LYS A 31 -5.67 22.65 -12.30
C LYS A 31 -4.89 23.95 -12.54
N ASP A 32 -4.67 24.74 -11.49
CA ASP A 32 -3.91 26.00 -11.48
C ASP A 32 -2.41 25.79 -11.18
N HIS A 33 -1.95 24.55 -11.05
CA HIS A 33 -0.52 24.28 -10.84
C HIS A 33 0.28 24.71 -12.09
N PRO A 34 1.42 25.43 -11.97
CA PRO A 34 2.19 25.90 -13.12
C PRO A 34 2.57 24.79 -14.12
N ASP A 35 2.96 23.63 -13.60
CA ASP A 35 3.30 22.46 -14.43
C ASP A 35 2.10 21.58 -14.84
N PHE A 36 0.86 22.04 -14.67
CA PHE A 36 -0.33 21.26 -15.02
C PHE A 36 -0.41 21.03 -16.53
N SER A 37 -0.57 19.78 -16.93
CA SER A 37 -0.72 19.34 -18.32
C SER A 37 -2.03 18.59 -18.46
N LEU A 38 -2.95 19.10 -19.31
CA LEU A 38 -4.23 18.42 -19.55
C LEU A 38 -4.03 16.99 -20.06
N LYS A 39 -2.99 16.75 -20.88
CA LYS A 39 -2.68 15.42 -21.42
C LYS A 39 -2.33 14.40 -20.32
N ASP A 40 -1.60 14.82 -19.30
CA ASP A 40 -1.08 13.90 -18.28
C ASP A 40 -1.88 13.90 -16.97
N ASP A 41 -2.58 15.00 -16.68
CA ASP A 41 -3.14 15.28 -15.36
C ASP A 41 -4.68 15.35 -15.32
N CYS A 42 -5.36 15.17 -16.46
CA CYS A 42 -6.83 15.22 -16.50
C CYS A 42 -7.49 14.04 -15.78
N VAL A 43 -6.88 12.84 -15.85
CA VAL A 43 -7.40 11.61 -15.24
C VAL A 43 -6.85 11.47 -13.83
N PRO A 44 -7.70 11.37 -12.78
CA PRO A 44 -7.24 11.15 -11.42
C PRO A 44 -6.56 9.79 -11.24
N SER A 45 -5.72 9.71 -10.22
CA SER A 45 -5.21 8.46 -9.67
C SER A 45 -5.91 8.18 -8.35
N ASP A 46 -5.81 6.95 -7.87
CA ASP A 46 -6.42 6.51 -6.62
C ASP A 46 -5.35 6.11 -5.61
N ILE A 47 -5.58 6.44 -4.33
CA ILE A 47 -4.99 5.71 -3.21
C ILE A 47 -5.83 4.45 -3.04
N ASP A 48 -5.19 3.29 -3.16
CA ASP A 48 -5.88 2.01 -3.21
C ASP A 48 -6.59 1.74 -1.87
N VAL A 49 -5.85 1.80 -0.74
CA VAL A 49 -6.43 1.69 0.61
C VAL A 49 -5.86 2.77 1.55
N LEU A 50 -6.73 3.47 2.26
CA LEU A 50 -6.38 4.40 3.33
C LEU A 50 -6.89 3.87 4.67
N GLY A 51 -6.04 3.80 5.68
CA GLY A 51 -6.39 3.38 7.04
C GLY A 51 -6.16 4.47 8.08
N ILE A 52 -7.08 4.62 9.03
CA ILE A 52 -6.93 5.48 10.21
C ILE A 52 -7.13 4.66 11.49
N ASN A 53 -6.15 4.67 12.39
CA ASN A 53 -6.27 4.05 13.70
C ASN A 53 -6.26 5.13 14.80
N PRO A 54 -7.38 5.40 15.48
CA PRO A 54 -7.49 6.48 16.46
C PRO A 54 -6.63 6.27 17.71
N HIS A 55 -6.22 5.03 18.00
CA HIS A 55 -5.37 4.69 19.15
C HIS A 55 -3.86 4.84 18.85
N ARG A 56 -3.48 5.00 17.58
CA ARG A 56 -2.09 5.21 17.15
C ARG A 56 -1.77 6.71 17.09
N ARG A 57 -0.48 7.04 17.20
CA ARG A 57 0.03 8.43 17.19
C ARG A 57 1.06 8.65 16.08
N GLY A 58 1.30 9.90 15.73
CA GLY A 58 2.25 10.29 14.68
C GLY A 58 1.90 9.68 13.32
N SER A 59 2.91 9.38 12.51
CA SER A 59 2.73 8.80 11.17
C SER A 59 2.11 7.40 11.17
N SER A 60 2.16 6.69 12.31
CA SER A 60 1.52 5.38 12.44
C SER A 60 -0.01 5.48 12.57
N LYS A 61 -0.56 6.66 12.84
CA LYS A 61 -2.01 6.89 12.91
C LYS A 61 -2.70 6.67 11.56
N VAL A 62 -2.03 7.03 10.48
CA VAL A 62 -2.58 7.01 9.12
C VAL A 62 -1.68 6.17 8.23
N TRP A 63 -2.25 5.13 7.61
CA TRP A 63 -1.58 4.35 6.57
C TRP A 63 -2.20 4.69 5.23
N VAL A 64 -1.35 4.92 4.24
CA VAL A 64 -1.77 5.25 2.86
C VAL A 64 -1.11 4.22 1.96
N VAL A 65 -1.90 3.29 1.44
CA VAL A 65 -1.39 2.09 0.79
C VAL A 65 -1.62 2.17 -0.71
N SER A 66 -0.57 1.88 -1.48
CA SER A 66 -0.72 1.52 -2.89
C SER A 66 -0.38 0.05 -3.10
N CYS A 67 -1.28 -0.66 -3.78
CA CYS A 67 -1.23 -2.09 -4.06
C CYS A 67 -0.63 -2.34 -5.44
N LYS A 68 0.43 -3.16 -5.49
CA LYS A 68 1.07 -3.62 -6.73
C LYS A 68 0.98 -5.14 -6.79
N SER A 69 -0.15 -5.65 -7.29
CA SER A 69 -0.52 -7.08 -7.39
C SER A 69 0.21 -7.84 -8.52
N TRP A 70 1.41 -7.42 -8.88
CA TRP A 70 2.15 -7.99 -10.00
C TRP A 70 2.58 -9.43 -9.71
N GLN A 71 2.16 -10.35 -10.58
CA GLN A 71 2.45 -11.78 -10.44
C GLN A 71 3.95 -12.11 -10.51
N ALA A 72 4.71 -11.37 -11.32
CA ALA A 72 6.17 -11.48 -11.37
C ALA A 72 6.88 -10.96 -10.09
N GLY A 73 6.14 -10.34 -9.18
CA GLY A 73 6.65 -9.69 -7.99
C GLY A 73 7.19 -8.28 -8.23
N PHE A 74 7.71 -7.70 -7.16
CA PHE A 74 8.30 -6.37 -7.12
C PHE A 74 9.79 -6.49 -6.85
N ASN A 75 10.62 -6.17 -7.84
CA ASN A 75 12.06 -6.09 -7.68
C ASN A 75 12.48 -4.64 -7.43
N VAL A 76 13.02 -4.34 -6.25
CA VAL A 76 13.33 -2.96 -5.85
C VAL A 76 14.36 -2.32 -6.77
N GLY A 77 15.51 -2.96 -6.99
CA GLY A 77 16.60 -2.41 -7.79
C GLY A 77 16.18 -2.18 -9.24
N ALA A 78 15.50 -3.17 -9.85
CA ALA A 78 15.00 -3.04 -11.22
C ALA A 78 13.94 -1.93 -11.32
N LYS A 79 13.04 -1.82 -10.33
CA LYS A 79 12.01 -0.77 -10.34
C LYS A 79 12.61 0.62 -10.18
N LEU A 80 13.57 0.81 -9.29
CA LEU A 80 14.27 2.10 -9.13
C LEU A 80 14.97 2.48 -10.44
N ALA A 81 15.70 1.57 -11.07
CA ALA A 81 16.34 1.81 -12.36
C ALA A 81 15.32 2.13 -13.46
N GLU A 82 14.14 1.51 -13.46
CA GLU A 82 13.06 1.87 -14.40
C GLU A 82 12.52 3.27 -14.19
N LEU A 83 12.40 3.71 -12.93
CA LEU A 83 11.90 5.03 -12.58
C LEU A 83 12.92 6.13 -12.90
N GLU A 84 14.21 5.87 -12.70
CA GLU A 84 15.29 6.81 -13.01
C GLU A 84 15.51 6.99 -14.52
N ASN A 85 15.30 5.93 -15.31
CA ASN A 85 15.54 5.94 -16.75
C ASN A 85 14.26 6.09 -17.59
N ASP A 86 13.15 6.54 -16.99
CA ASP A 86 11.86 6.75 -17.65
C ASP A 86 11.40 5.57 -18.53
N LYS A 87 11.68 4.33 -18.11
CA LYS A 87 11.40 3.14 -18.92
C LYS A 87 9.90 2.97 -19.16
N ILE A 88 9.55 2.47 -20.35
CA ILE A 88 8.16 2.11 -20.69
C ILE A 88 7.86 0.69 -20.20
N ARG A 89 6.76 0.52 -19.46
CA ARG A 89 6.22 -0.76 -18.97
C ARG A 89 4.72 -0.84 -19.26
N SER A 90 4.29 -1.94 -19.87
CA SER A 90 2.88 -2.15 -20.23
C SER A 90 2.28 -0.97 -21.00
N GLY A 91 3.03 -0.46 -21.99
CA GLY A 91 2.63 0.63 -22.87
C GLY A 91 2.67 2.04 -22.26
N ARG A 92 3.18 2.23 -21.03
CA ARG A 92 3.24 3.53 -20.36
C ARG A 92 4.53 3.72 -19.57
N GLU A 93 4.96 4.96 -19.38
CA GLU A 93 6.17 5.29 -18.61
C GLU A 93 6.04 4.83 -17.15
N SER A 94 7.10 4.24 -16.60
CA SER A 94 7.09 3.60 -15.26
C SER A 94 6.69 4.56 -14.15
N TRP A 95 7.07 5.85 -14.26
CA TRP A 95 6.70 6.88 -13.29
C TRP A 95 5.18 7.05 -13.16
N ARG A 96 4.39 6.70 -14.18
CA ARG A 96 2.92 6.84 -14.15
C ARG A 96 2.23 5.91 -13.15
N PHE A 97 2.91 4.87 -12.68
CA PHE A 97 2.42 3.96 -11.63
C PHE A 97 2.74 4.43 -10.21
N PHE A 98 3.56 5.48 -10.09
CA PHE A 98 4.06 6.05 -8.83
C PHE A 98 4.08 7.59 -8.92
N ARG A 99 3.03 8.18 -9.49
CA ARG A 99 2.99 9.62 -9.83
C ARG A 99 3.25 10.48 -8.61
N GLU A 100 2.68 10.08 -7.48
CA GLU A 100 2.81 10.65 -6.15
C GLU A 100 4.24 10.64 -5.61
N LEU A 101 5.07 9.69 -6.03
CA LEU A 101 6.49 9.62 -5.64
C LEU A 101 7.40 10.33 -6.65
N MET A 102 6.97 10.47 -7.90
CA MET A 102 7.83 10.85 -9.01
C MET A 102 7.62 12.28 -9.55
N LYS A 103 6.43 12.88 -9.36
CA LYS A 103 6.11 14.20 -9.93
C LYS A 103 5.60 15.15 -8.84
N PRO A 104 6.28 16.29 -8.58
CA PRO A 104 5.92 17.20 -7.48
C PRO A 104 4.45 17.62 -7.42
N LYS A 105 3.85 17.96 -8.57
CA LYS A 105 2.42 18.34 -8.68
C LYS A 105 1.48 17.21 -8.24
N TRP A 106 1.85 15.96 -8.50
CA TRP A 106 1.11 14.77 -8.08
C TRP A 106 1.34 14.47 -6.60
N SER A 107 2.57 14.63 -6.10
CA SER A 107 2.89 14.50 -4.69
C SER A 107 2.09 15.48 -3.81
N GLN A 108 1.94 16.74 -4.26
CA GLN A 108 1.08 17.73 -3.61
C GLN A 108 -0.39 17.27 -3.60
N GLY A 109 -0.93 16.91 -4.76
CA GLY A 109 -2.31 16.43 -4.89
C GLY A 109 -2.59 15.19 -4.02
N PHE A 110 -1.63 14.27 -3.93
CA PHE A 110 -1.66 13.10 -3.07
C PHE A 110 -1.72 13.50 -1.58
N CYS A 111 -0.76 14.31 -1.12
CA CYS A 111 -0.72 14.76 0.27
C CYS A 111 -1.99 15.54 0.66
N ASP A 112 -2.55 16.34 -0.25
CA ASP A 112 -3.81 17.05 -0.04
C ASP A 112 -5.01 16.11 0.04
N ALA A 113 -5.03 15.05 -0.76
CA ALA A 113 -6.08 14.04 -0.66
C ALA A 113 -6.02 13.30 0.68
N VAL A 114 -4.83 12.91 1.14
CA VAL A 114 -4.64 12.32 2.48
C VAL A 114 -5.12 13.28 3.56
N PHE A 115 -4.73 14.56 3.49
CA PHE A 115 -5.17 15.55 4.48
C PHE A 115 -6.69 15.74 4.50
N ARG A 116 -7.33 15.88 3.32
CA ARG A 116 -8.79 16.00 3.23
C ARG A 116 -9.50 14.77 3.78
N ALA A 117 -8.96 13.57 3.56
CA ALA A 117 -9.58 12.33 4.00
C ALA A 117 -9.38 12.05 5.50
N THR A 118 -8.30 12.55 6.11
CA THR A 118 -7.87 12.12 7.46
C THR A 118 -7.68 13.22 8.47
N GLY A 119 -7.62 14.48 8.02
CA GLY A 119 -7.20 15.63 8.83
C GLY A 119 -5.70 15.63 9.21
N SER A 120 -4.89 14.69 8.68
CA SER A 120 -3.47 14.55 9.02
C SER A 120 -2.55 14.76 7.81
N ARG A 121 -1.45 15.48 8.03
CA ARG A 121 -0.30 15.54 7.10
C ARG A 121 0.79 14.52 7.46
N SER A 122 0.68 13.89 8.63
CA SER A 122 1.57 12.83 9.09
C SER A 122 0.94 11.47 8.82
N PHE A 123 1.61 10.66 8.01
CA PHE A 123 1.14 9.35 7.59
C PHE A 123 2.32 8.44 7.23
N THR A 124 2.06 7.14 7.13
CA THR A 124 3.00 6.17 6.57
C THR A 124 2.53 5.79 5.18
N TYR A 125 3.35 6.05 4.17
CA TYR A 125 3.10 5.55 2.82
C TYR A 125 3.55 4.10 2.73
N VAL A 126 2.71 3.23 2.18
CA VAL A 126 2.98 1.79 2.11
C VAL A 126 2.81 1.31 0.68
N THR A 127 3.83 0.66 0.13
CA THR A 127 3.69 -0.13 -1.09
C THR A 127 3.41 -1.58 -0.69
N ALA A 128 2.17 -2.04 -0.87
CA ALA A 128 1.82 -3.45 -0.71
C ALA A 128 2.11 -4.22 -2.01
N VAL A 129 2.82 -5.34 -1.91
CA VAL A 129 3.22 -6.14 -3.08
C VAL A 129 2.91 -7.62 -2.87
N THR A 130 2.64 -8.35 -3.95
CA THR A 130 2.45 -9.81 -3.87
C THR A 130 3.71 -10.52 -3.38
N ARG A 131 4.85 -10.21 -4.00
CA ARG A 131 6.16 -10.77 -3.68
C ARG A 131 7.22 -9.68 -3.79
N LEU A 132 8.19 -9.69 -2.89
CA LEU A 132 9.34 -8.78 -2.92
C LEU A 132 10.61 -9.52 -3.34
N SER A 133 11.47 -8.85 -4.11
CA SER A 133 12.86 -9.27 -4.37
C SER A 133 13.79 -8.04 -4.38
N GLY A 134 15.06 -8.28 -4.05
CA GLY A 134 16.04 -7.20 -3.85
C GLY A 134 15.92 -6.54 -2.48
N ASP A 135 16.71 -5.50 -2.27
CA ASP A 135 16.82 -4.82 -0.97
C ASP A 135 15.67 -3.82 -0.75
N ARG A 136 14.81 -4.13 0.22
CA ARG A 136 13.70 -3.28 0.67
C ARG A 136 14.17 -1.88 1.10
N VAL A 137 15.32 -1.81 1.75
CA VAL A 137 15.81 -0.58 2.39
C VAL A 137 16.02 0.52 1.35
N LEU A 138 16.44 0.15 0.13
CA LEU A 138 16.61 1.10 -0.98
C LEU A 138 15.31 1.82 -1.35
N TRP A 139 14.16 1.15 -1.23
CA TRP A 139 12.84 1.75 -1.48
C TRP A 139 12.41 2.64 -0.31
N GLU A 140 12.49 2.11 0.92
CA GLU A 140 11.99 2.76 2.13
C GLU A 140 12.80 3.99 2.55
N THR A 141 14.10 4.01 2.22
CA THR A 141 15.02 5.10 2.57
C THR A 141 15.30 6.05 1.41
N ASN A 142 14.65 5.85 0.25
CA ASN A 142 14.85 6.71 -0.92
C ASN A 142 14.55 8.18 -0.59
N LYS A 143 15.58 9.03 -0.63
CA LYS A 143 15.47 10.45 -0.28
C LYS A 143 14.54 11.23 -1.21
N GLY A 144 14.46 10.85 -2.48
CA GLY A 144 13.55 11.45 -3.45
C GLY A 144 12.10 11.20 -3.07
N PHE A 145 11.75 9.94 -2.79
CA PHE A 145 10.39 9.56 -2.42
C PHE A 145 9.99 10.17 -1.07
N ARG A 146 10.88 10.15 -0.07
CA ARG A 146 10.60 10.79 1.22
C ARG A 146 10.38 12.30 1.05
N ARG A 147 11.16 12.98 0.22
CA ARG A 147 10.97 14.41 -0.06
C ARG A 147 9.64 14.67 -0.76
N ALA A 148 9.27 13.85 -1.74
CA ALA A 148 7.97 13.92 -2.42
C ALA A 148 6.81 13.86 -1.42
N LEU A 149 6.94 13.03 -0.38
CA LEU A 149 5.92 12.85 0.66
C LEU A 149 6.17 13.73 1.90
N SER A 150 6.87 14.86 1.78
CA SER A 150 7.12 15.82 2.87
C SER A 150 7.79 15.20 4.11
N GLY A 151 8.68 14.23 3.90
CA GLY A 151 9.45 13.55 4.94
C GLY A 151 8.75 12.35 5.58
N ASN A 152 7.50 12.07 5.22
CA ASN A 152 6.72 10.95 5.77
C ASN A 152 7.43 9.60 5.54
N PRO A 153 7.32 8.65 6.49
CA PRO A 153 7.90 7.33 6.34
C PRO A 153 7.30 6.56 5.17
N ILE A 154 8.15 5.75 4.54
CA ILE A 154 7.78 4.83 3.45
C ILE A 154 8.05 3.42 3.94
N ARG A 155 7.11 2.52 3.69
CA ARG A 155 7.27 1.09 3.95
C ARG A 155 6.90 0.27 2.73
N LEU A 156 7.52 -0.88 2.61
CA LEU A 156 7.09 -1.96 1.73
C LEU A 156 6.47 -3.03 2.63
N ILE A 157 5.42 -3.71 2.16
CA ILE A 157 4.87 -4.89 2.84
C ILE A 157 4.48 -5.94 1.80
N THR A 158 4.75 -7.21 2.10
CA THR A 158 4.38 -8.32 1.21
C THR A 158 3.06 -8.97 1.61
N LEU A 159 2.42 -9.63 0.66
CA LEU A 159 1.26 -10.50 0.94
C LEU A 159 1.57 -11.54 2.02
N SER A 160 2.76 -12.16 1.96
CA SER A 160 3.19 -13.15 2.95
C SER A 160 3.34 -12.57 4.36
N GLU A 161 3.83 -11.33 4.50
CA GLU A 161 3.93 -10.64 5.78
C GLU A 161 2.55 -10.34 6.35
N MET A 162 1.64 -9.81 5.52
CA MET A 162 0.26 -9.53 5.94
C MET A 162 -0.46 -10.79 6.41
N VAL A 163 -0.40 -11.87 5.63
CA VAL A 163 -1.04 -13.15 6.00
C VAL A 163 -0.40 -13.73 7.26
N SER A 164 0.93 -13.73 7.36
CA SER A 164 1.63 -14.26 8.54
C SER A 164 1.32 -13.49 9.83
N GLU A 165 1.05 -12.19 9.74
CA GLU A 165 0.65 -11.36 10.89
C GLU A 165 -0.82 -11.59 11.30
N ILE A 166 -1.73 -11.81 10.35
CA ILE A 166 -3.16 -12.02 10.64
C ILE A 166 -3.41 -13.44 11.15
N LEU A 167 -2.72 -14.43 10.58
CA LEU A 167 -3.01 -15.84 10.76
C LEU A 167 -3.03 -16.30 12.24
N PRO A 168 -2.12 -15.85 13.14
CA PRO A 168 -2.18 -16.22 14.56
C PRO A 168 -3.43 -15.71 15.27
N GLY A 169 -4.01 -14.58 14.83
CA GLY A 169 -5.23 -14.01 15.39
C GLY A 169 -6.51 -14.68 14.91
N ILE A 170 -6.43 -15.56 13.91
CA ILE A 170 -7.59 -16.30 13.40
C ILE A 170 -7.94 -17.41 14.39
N THR A 171 -9.16 -17.34 14.92
CA THR A 171 -9.70 -18.35 15.85
C THR A 171 -10.83 -19.14 15.16
N LYS A 172 -11.56 -19.96 15.92
CA LYS A 172 -12.79 -20.63 15.43
C LYS A 172 -13.99 -19.69 15.37
N THR A 173 -13.94 -18.53 16.04
CA THR A 173 -15.01 -17.52 15.98
C THR A 173 -15.06 -16.93 14.58
N PRO A 174 -16.20 -16.97 13.87
CA PRO A 174 -16.29 -16.47 12.50
C PRO A 174 -15.70 -15.06 12.34
N SER A 175 -14.72 -14.93 11.45
CA SER A 175 -14.15 -13.62 11.15
C SER A 175 -15.18 -12.75 10.42
N SER A 176 -15.18 -11.45 10.71
CA SER A 176 -16.00 -10.45 10.03
C SER A 176 -15.47 -10.04 8.65
N SER A 177 -14.31 -10.58 8.24
CA SER A 177 -13.64 -10.29 6.98
C SER A 177 -13.67 -11.48 6.01
N ASP A 178 -13.68 -11.20 4.71
CA ASP A 178 -13.66 -12.24 3.67
C ASP A 178 -12.34 -13.02 3.67
N LEU A 179 -11.18 -12.35 3.86
CA LEU A 179 -9.91 -13.04 3.98
C LEU A 179 -9.87 -13.88 5.26
N GLY A 180 -10.28 -13.32 6.40
CA GLY A 180 -10.28 -14.05 7.66
C GLY A 180 -11.18 -15.27 7.59
N ARG A 181 -12.35 -15.16 6.97
CA ARG A 181 -13.26 -16.29 6.76
C ARG A 181 -12.67 -17.33 5.82
N THR A 182 -12.01 -16.90 4.75
CA THR A 182 -11.30 -17.79 3.82
C THR A 182 -10.18 -18.55 4.52
N LEU A 183 -9.34 -17.86 5.29
CA LEU A 183 -8.24 -18.46 6.05
C LEU A 183 -8.74 -19.45 7.12
N GLN A 184 -9.89 -19.19 7.76
CA GLN A 184 -10.55 -20.15 8.65
C GLN A 184 -10.93 -21.44 7.93
N LEU A 185 -11.53 -21.34 6.74
CA LEU A 185 -11.92 -22.50 5.94
C LEU A 185 -10.69 -23.29 5.48
N LEU A 186 -9.64 -22.61 5.02
CA LEU A 186 -8.39 -23.25 4.62
C LEU A 186 -7.69 -23.97 5.78
N ARG A 187 -7.71 -23.38 6.99
CA ARG A 187 -7.23 -24.06 8.20
C ARG A 187 -8.08 -25.28 8.54
N ALA A 188 -9.40 -25.15 8.55
CA ALA A 188 -10.32 -26.25 8.83
C ALA A 188 -10.20 -27.41 7.81
N ALA A 189 -9.86 -27.09 6.56
CA ALA A 189 -9.59 -28.06 5.50
C ALA A 189 -8.17 -28.66 5.53
N GLY A 190 -7.31 -28.25 6.46
CA GLY A 190 -5.94 -28.78 6.61
C GLY A 190 -4.91 -28.19 5.65
N TYR A 191 -5.24 -27.14 4.88
CA TYR A 191 -4.29 -26.45 3.99
C TYR A 191 -3.39 -25.46 4.73
N ILE A 192 -3.81 -25.01 5.91
CA ILE A 192 -3.02 -24.14 6.78
C ILE A 192 -2.83 -24.87 8.11
N GLY A 193 -1.58 -25.17 8.46
CA GLY A 193 -1.26 -25.84 9.71
C GLY A 193 -1.55 -24.95 10.92
N ASP A 194 -1.90 -25.57 12.04
CA ASP A 194 -1.81 -24.92 13.35
C ASP A 194 -0.33 -24.69 13.64
N SER A 195 0.08 -23.42 13.77
CA SER A 195 1.42 -23.11 14.22
C SER A 195 1.59 -23.72 15.61
N LYS A 196 2.35 -24.83 15.73
CA LYS A 196 2.75 -25.36 17.02
C LYS A 196 3.54 -24.28 17.75
N ALA A 197 2.89 -23.61 18.70
CA ALA A 197 3.60 -22.80 19.67
C ALA A 197 4.39 -23.76 20.58
N GLY A 198 5.71 -23.80 20.41
CA GLY A 198 6.68 -24.28 21.40
C GLY A 198 6.48 -25.70 21.95
N GLU A 199 7.11 -26.68 21.30
CA GLU A 199 7.61 -27.88 21.99
C GLU A 199 9.13 -27.91 21.81
N THR A 200 9.85 -27.20 22.69
CA THR A 200 11.24 -27.52 23.01
C THR A 200 11.20 -28.69 23.99
N GLY A 201 11.46 -29.89 23.48
CA GLY A 201 11.91 -31.03 24.27
C GLY A 201 13.43 -31.12 24.24
#